data_AF-A0A7X2SZ43-F1
#
_entry.id   AF-A0A7X2SZ43-F1
#
_cell.length_a   1.000
_cell.length_b   1.000
_cell.length_c   1.000
_cell.angle_alpha   90.00
_cell.angle_beta   90.00
_cell.angle_gamma   90.00
#
_symmetry.space_group_name_H-M   'P 1'
#
loop_
_entity.id
_entity.type
_entity.pdbx_description
1 polymer ?
#
loop_
_entity_poly.entity_id
_entity_poly.type
_entity_poly.pdbx_seq_one_letter_code
_entity_poly.pdbx_strand_id
1 'polypeptide(L)'
;VRNVVLADAPDRKAVFKKDYDRVHDKITATVDQVDALLKAPKSRELIAQIRSTGSQYLAFSDDVVALGMAGKRDEAAQLLLGPRYQTQVDYLKTIADLVSF
;
A
#
# COMPACT_ATOMS: atom_id res chain seq x y z
N VAL A 1 1.19 5.61 5.60
CA VAL A 1 -0.13 6.27 5.82
C VAL A 1 -0.33 6.86 7.22
N ARG A 2 -0.13 6.13 8.34
CA ARG A 2 -0.36 6.61 9.72
C ARG A 2 0.23 7.99 10.04
N ASN A 3 1.48 8.27 9.62
CA ASN A 3 2.13 9.55 9.91
C ASN A 3 1.44 10.75 9.26
N VAL A 4 0.81 10.57 8.08
CA VAL A 4 0.00 11.62 7.42
C VAL A 4 -1.23 11.96 8.27
N VAL A 5 -1.83 10.95 8.92
CA VAL A 5 -3.01 11.09 9.79
C VAL A 5 -2.67 11.78 11.11
N LEU A 6 -1.50 11.47 11.69
CA LEU A 6 -1.10 11.97 13.01
C LEU A 6 -0.44 13.35 12.98
N ALA A 7 0.06 13.81 11.84
CA ALA A 7 0.75 15.09 11.75
C ALA A 7 -0.25 16.26 11.82
N ASP A 8 -0.09 17.11 12.83
CA ASP A 8 -0.89 18.34 12.95
C ASP A 8 -0.28 19.50 12.13
N ALA A 9 1.06 19.56 12.05
CA ALA A 9 1.76 20.61 11.32
C ALA A 9 1.69 20.38 9.78
N PRO A 10 1.24 21.37 8.98
CA PRO A 10 1.04 21.21 7.53
C PRO A 10 2.31 20.86 6.76
N ASP A 11 3.45 21.44 7.14
CA ASP A 11 4.77 21.19 6.56
C ASP A 11 5.21 19.73 6.75
N ARG A 12 5.05 19.20 7.96
CA ARG A 12 5.33 17.80 8.29
C ARG A 12 4.42 16.85 7.51
N LYS A 13 3.14 17.21 7.40
CA LYS A 13 2.16 16.42 6.64
C LYS A 13 2.52 16.35 5.15
N ALA A 14 2.95 17.47 4.55
CA ALA A 14 3.41 17.51 3.17
C ALA A 14 4.65 16.62 2.93
N VAL A 15 5.60 16.60 3.86
CA VAL A 15 6.76 15.69 3.79
C VAL A 15 6.32 14.23 3.80
N PHE A 16 5.42 13.84 4.72
CA PHE A 16 4.92 12.47 4.77
C PHE A 16 4.12 12.07 3.54
N LYS A 17 3.36 13.00 2.93
CA LYS A 17 2.68 12.77 1.66
C LYS A 17 3.67 12.53 0.53
N LYS A 18 4.72 13.36 0.42
CA LYS A 18 5.78 13.19 -0.58
C LYS A 18 6.49 11.83 -0.43
N ASP A 19 6.80 11.43 0.79
CA ASP A 19 7.39 10.12 1.05
C ASP A 19 6.46 8.97 0.69
N TYR A 20 5.17 9.11 1.00
CA TYR A 20 4.14 8.16 0.59
C TYR A 20 4.09 8.00 -0.93
N ASP A 21 3.98 9.11 -1.67
CA ASP A 21 3.91 9.10 -3.14
C ASP A 21 5.13 8.40 -3.76
N ARG A 22 6.32 8.74 -3.26
CA ARG A 22 7.57 8.10 -3.71
C ARG A 22 7.58 6.59 -3.47
N VAL A 23 7.11 6.14 -2.30
CA VAL A 23 7.08 4.70 -1.97
C VAL A 23 5.98 3.99 -2.77
N HIS A 24 4.83 4.63 -2.94
CA HIS A 24 3.73 4.13 -3.77
C HIS A 24 4.20 3.81 -5.18
N ASP A 25 4.85 4.77 -5.86
CA ASP A 25 5.37 4.58 -7.22
C ASP A 25 6.46 3.49 -7.27
N LYS A 26 7.31 3.45 -6.25
CA LYS A 26 8.36 2.43 -6.14
C LYS A 26 7.79 1.02 -6.01
N ILE A 27 6.68 0.83 -5.28
CA ILE A 27 6.05 -0.48 -5.13
C ILE A 27 5.61 -1.01 -6.50
N THR A 28 4.88 -0.19 -7.26
CA THR A 28 4.40 -0.55 -8.61
C THR A 28 5.57 -0.94 -9.51
N ALA A 29 6.60 -0.10 -9.57
CA ALA A 29 7.79 -0.38 -10.38
C ALA A 29 8.54 -1.65 -9.94
N THR A 30 8.61 -1.93 -8.64
CA THR A 30 9.28 -3.13 -8.12
C THR A 30 8.50 -4.40 -8.48
N VAL A 31 7.16 -4.37 -8.39
CA VAL A 31 6.32 -5.50 -8.80
C VAL A 31 6.49 -5.79 -10.29
N ASP A 32 6.55 -4.75 -11.13
CA ASP A 32 6.84 -4.90 -12.57
C ASP A 32 8.21 -5.53 -12.85
N GLN A 33 9.23 -5.10 -12.13
CA GLN A 33 10.58 -5.66 -12.25
C GLN A 33 10.64 -7.13 -11.83
N VAL A 34 9.99 -7.50 -10.71
CA VAL A 34 9.93 -8.89 -10.25
C VAL A 34 9.18 -9.75 -11.27
N ASP A 35 8.03 -9.30 -11.75
CA ASP A 35 7.22 -10.02 -12.74
C ASP A 35 8.00 -10.36 -14.03
N ALA A 36 8.88 -9.47 -14.47
CA ALA A 36 9.74 -9.68 -15.64
C ALA A 36 10.82 -10.76 -15.43
N LEU A 37 11.18 -11.07 -14.18
CA LEU A 37 12.21 -12.04 -13.83
C LEU A 37 11.66 -13.45 -13.61
N LEU A 38 10.35 -13.57 -13.31
CA LEU A 38 9.72 -14.84 -12.97
C LEU A 38 9.40 -15.66 -14.22
N LYS A 39 9.88 -16.92 -14.25
CA LYS A 39 9.71 -17.84 -15.40
C LYS A 39 8.87 -19.08 -15.09
N ALA A 40 8.80 -19.49 -13.81
CA ALA A 40 8.03 -20.66 -13.43
C ALA A 40 6.52 -20.35 -13.49
N PRO A 41 5.67 -21.27 -13.99
CA PRO A 41 4.22 -21.05 -14.03
C PRO A 41 3.64 -20.65 -12.67
N LYS A 42 4.10 -21.31 -11.60
CA LYS A 42 3.61 -21.02 -10.24
C LYS A 42 4.00 -19.63 -9.75
N SER A 43 5.21 -19.15 -10.04
CA SER A 43 5.61 -17.80 -9.63
C SER A 43 4.88 -16.73 -10.43
N ARG A 44 4.54 -17.00 -11.71
CA ARG A 44 3.68 -16.12 -12.53
C ARG A 44 2.26 -16.01 -11.98
N GLU A 45 1.70 -17.09 -11.43
CA GLU A 45 0.42 -17.03 -10.71
C GLU A 45 0.53 -16.18 -9.44
N LEU A 46 1.56 -16.41 -8.63
CA LEU A 46 1.76 -15.71 -7.36
C LEU A 46 1.98 -14.21 -7.56
N ILE A 47 2.76 -13.79 -8.56
CA ILE A 47 2.95 -12.36 -8.84
C ILE A 47 1.68 -11.69 -9.38
N ALA A 48 0.82 -12.41 -10.11
CA ALA A 48 -0.49 -11.90 -10.51
C ALA A 48 -1.40 -11.67 -9.29
N GLN A 49 -1.34 -12.55 -8.29
CA GLN A 49 -2.05 -12.35 -7.01
C GLN A 49 -1.50 -11.13 -6.26
N ILE A 50 -0.18 -10.98 -6.17
CA ILE A 50 0.48 -9.80 -5.57
C ILE A 50 0.04 -8.51 -6.26
N ARG A 51 -0.07 -8.48 -7.59
CA ARG A 51 -0.59 -7.30 -8.32
C ARG A 51 -2.02 -6.99 -7.91
N SER A 52 -2.87 -8.00 -7.83
CA SER A 52 -4.29 -7.84 -7.47
C SER A 52 -4.44 -7.33 -6.02
N THR A 53 -3.89 -8.02 -5.03
CA THR A 53 -3.97 -7.62 -3.61
C THR A 53 -3.23 -6.31 -3.34
N GLY A 54 -2.11 -6.09 -4.04
CA GLY A 54 -1.36 -4.84 -3.98
C GLY A 54 -2.17 -3.64 -4.44
N SER A 55 -2.91 -3.75 -5.56
CA SER A 55 -3.78 -2.68 -6.04
C SER A 55 -4.87 -2.31 -5.03
N GLN A 56 -5.45 -3.30 -4.34
CA GLN A 56 -6.46 -3.08 -3.31
C GLN A 56 -5.87 -2.39 -2.07
N TYR A 57 -4.68 -2.82 -1.64
CA TYR A 57 -3.97 -2.22 -0.52
C TYR A 57 -3.51 -0.78 -0.82
N LEU A 58 -3.03 -0.50 -2.03
CA LEU A 58 -2.63 0.84 -2.46
C LEU A 58 -3.86 1.77 -2.52
N ALA A 59 -4.98 1.33 -3.11
CA ALA A 59 -6.22 2.12 -3.11
C ALA A 59 -6.73 2.40 -1.69
N PHE A 60 -6.65 1.42 -0.78
CA PHE A 60 -6.91 1.64 0.64
C PHE A 60 -5.98 2.68 1.28
N SER A 61 -4.69 2.61 0.96
CA SER A 61 -3.70 3.55 1.46
C SER A 61 -3.95 4.97 0.95
N ASP A 62 -4.35 5.11 -0.32
CA ASP A 62 -4.69 6.39 -0.95
C ASP A 62 -5.87 7.06 -0.26
N ASP A 63 -6.94 6.31 0.03
CA ASP A 63 -8.12 6.84 0.72
C ASP A 63 -7.76 7.34 2.14
N VAL A 64 -6.93 6.60 2.88
CA VAL A 64 -6.45 7.04 4.21
C VAL A 64 -5.61 8.30 4.11
N VAL A 65 -4.72 8.38 3.11
CA VAL A 65 -3.88 9.55 2.88
C VAL A 65 -4.72 10.75 2.46
N ALA A 66 -5.72 10.58 1.60
CA ALA A 66 -6.62 11.64 1.18
C ALA A 66 -7.38 12.25 2.37
N LEU A 67 -7.94 11.41 3.25
CA LEU A 67 -8.59 11.87 4.49
C LEU A 67 -7.60 12.59 5.41
N GLY A 68 -6.40 12.03 5.60
CA GLY A 68 -5.35 12.66 6.41
C GLY A 68 -4.93 14.04 5.88
N MET A 69 -4.78 14.17 4.57
CA MET A 69 -4.47 15.44 3.89
C MET A 69 -5.60 16.45 3.99
N ALA A 70 -6.86 16.00 3.96
CA ALA A 70 -8.04 16.84 4.14
C ALA A 70 -8.29 17.26 5.61
N GLY A 71 -7.41 16.88 6.55
CA GLY A 71 -7.56 17.19 7.98
C GLY A 71 -8.62 16.35 8.69
N LYS A 72 -9.19 15.34 8.01
CA LYS A 72 -10.23 14.45 8.51
C LYS A 72 -9.63 13.31 9.34
N ARG A 73 -8.99 13.65 10.45
CA ARG A 73 -8.18 12.74 11.27
C ARG A 73 -8.97 11.53 11.78
N ASP A 74 -10.17 11.75 12.33
CA ASP A 74 -10.98 10.68 12.91
C ASP A 74 -11.49 9.70 11.85
N GLU A 75 -11.94 10.23 10.71
CA GLU A 75 -12.38 9.44 9.55
C GLU A 75 -11.21 8.63 8.98
N ALA A 76 -10.02 9.24 8.86
CA ALA A 76 -8.82 8.55 8.42
C ALA A 76 -8.40 7.43 9.39
N ALA A 77 -8.53 7.67 10.70
CA ALA A 77 -8.22 6.67 11.73
C ALA A 77 -9.22 5.51 11.72
N GLN A 78 -10.52 5.81 11.60
CA GLN A 78 -11.57 4.79 11.48
C GLN A 78 -11.37 3.93 10.23
N LEU A 79 -11.03 4.55 9.10
CA LEU A 79 -10.72 3.83 7.86
C LEU A 79 -9.49 2.94 8.04
N LEU A 80 -8.39 3.51 8.59
CA LEU A 80 -7.11 2.83 8.76
C LEU A 80 -7.21 1.60 9.68
N LEU A 81 -8.05 1.67 10.71
CA LEU A 81 -8.24 0.60 11.70
C LEU A 81 -9.48 -0.26 11.42
N GLY A 82 -10.20 0.04 10.34
CA GLY A 82 -11.42 -0.64 9.96
C GLY A 82 -11.20 -1.92 9.14
N PRO A 83 -12.27 -2.50 8.59
CA PRO A 83 -12.22 -3.76 7.85
C PRO A 83 -11.25 -3.76 6.66
N ARG A 84 -10.98 -2.61 6.05
CA ARG A 84 -10.05 -2.47 4.92
C ARG A 84 -8.59 -2.69 5.31
N TYR A 85 -8.25 -2.72 6.60
CA TYR A 85 -6.95 -3.19 7.08
C TYR A 85 -6.63 -4.61 6.57
N GLN A 86 -7.65 -5.44 6.32
CA GLN A 86 -7.48 -6.78 5.73
C GLN A 86 -6.76 -6.74 4.37
N THR A 87 -6.90 -5.67 3.58
CA THR A 87 -6.17 -5.53 2.30
C THR A 87 -4.65 -5.54 2.49
N GLN A 88 -4.15 -4.97 3.59
CA GLN A 88 -2.74 -5.01 3.94
C GLN A 88 -2.30 -6.44 4.30
N VAL A 89 -3.12 -7.15 5.08
CA VAL A 89 -2.85 -8.53 5.50
C VAL A 89 -2.79 -9.45 4.28
N ASP A 90 -3.75 -9.34 3.39
CA ASP A 90 -3.84 -10.16 2.17
C ASP A 90 -2.66 -9.88 1.23
N TYR A 91 -2.29 -8.62 1.05
CA TYR A 91 -1.13 -8.24 0.25
C TYR A 91 0.18 -8.84 0.81
N LEU A 92 0.42 -8.66 2.11
CA LEU A 92 1.61 -9.21 2.77
C LEU A 92 1.65 -10.75 2.71
N LYS A 93 0.50 -11.41 2.82
CA LYS A 93 0.39 -12.86 2.65
C LYS A 93 0.82 -13.29 1.25
N THR A 94 0.30 -12.65 0.20
CA THR A 94 0.68 -13.00 -1.18
C THR A 94 2.16 -12.78 -1.48
N ILE A 95 2.80 -11.78 -0.84
CA ILE A 95 4.25 -11.59 -0.91
C ILE A 95 4.98 -12.76 -0.22
N ALA A 96 4.54 -13.12 0.99
CA ALA A 96 5.13 -14.24 1.73
C ALA A 96 5.03 -15.58 0.99
N ASP A 97 3.90 -15.80 0.30
CA ASP A 97 3.67 -16.99 -0.52
C ASP A 97 4.66 -17.06 -1.70
N LEU A 98 4.97 -15.94 -2.37
CA LEU A 98 6.00 -15.89 -3.42
C LEU A 98 7.41 -16.08 -2.87
N VAL A 99 7.74 -15.50 -1.71
CA VAL A 99 9.08 -15.62 -1.09
C VAL A 99 9.36 -17.04 -0.60
N SER A 100 8.31 -17.77 -0.20
CA SER A 100 8.42 -19.13 0.33
C SER A 100 8.38 -20.22 -0.75
N PHE A 101 8.14 -19.85 -2.02
CA PHE A 101 8.12 -20.74 -3.17
C PHE A 101 9.52 -20.86 -3.81
#